data_AF-A0A075I5Q7-F1
#
_entry.id   AF-A0A075I5Q7-F1
#
_cell.length_a   1.000
_cell.length_b   1.000
_cell.length_c   1.000
_cell.angle_alpha   90.00
_cell.angle_beta   90.00
_cell.angle_gamma   90.00
#
_symmetry.space_group_name_H-M   'P 1'
#
loop_
_entity.id
_entity.type
_entity.pdbx_description
1 polymer ?
#
loop_
_entity_poly.entity_id
_entity_poly.type
_entity_poly.pdbx_seq_one_letter_code
_entity_poly.pdbx_strand_id
1 'polypeptide(L)'
;MPELTFSCPSVNGTVLDGIPEDLGVVVWQIPHTRDGSAFVAPGDPIRFDGSDSYDADPLFIGRTSTDPSDPEWNGIVSWIWDFGDASPPVHGPVVWHAYEIPGTYAVTLTVVDGFEGGETNITSLTVHVSVAPIILTRDPISADYVGLGDLVLLNASATDADLTNGIEAWLDVDASDDSDGDGDPANDRDKSLTGPLTVRWDLNAMDDTNLDGDYRNDWLWGNQTWNQPGEIRIVMQVCDGVGVCSSEDYVITVLAIQEDDRPMSLADLTWSDLVPDRKSGGLLALVATVLLLGWLIMRQKDEDELDAEEMLETYDVTEVEVEGGLPGMDQHNPPPQPKYLTVGERRNKESGYIRPIRTRRR
;
A
#
# COMPACT_ATOMS: atom_id res chain seq x y z
N MET A 1 51.37 -23.43 -7.07
CA MET A 1 50.46 -22.68 -6.18
C MET A 1 49.11 -22.59 -6.85
N PRO A 2 48.05 -23.15 -6.24
CA PRO A 2 46.70 -23.02 -6.76
C PRO A 2 46.18 -21.60 -6.52
N GLU A 3 45.75 -20.94 -7.59
CA GLU A 3 45.04 -19.66 -7.57
C GLU A 3 43.63 -19.89 -8.10
N LEU A 4 42.65 -19.29 -7.43
CA LEU A 4 41.23 -19.48 -7.70
C LEU A 4 40.56 -18.11 -7.67
N THR A 5 39.91 -17.77 -8.77
CA THR A 5 39.05 -16.58 -8.90
C THR A 5 37.66 -17.01 -9.39
N PHE A 6 36.68 -16.13 -9.22
CA PHE A 6 35.32 -16.37 -9.67
C PHE A 6 34.71 -15.09 -10.22
N SER A 7 33.77 -15.24 -11.15
CA SER A 7 33.02 -14.12 -11.71
C SER A 7 31.65 -14.57 -12.21
N CYS A 8 30.69 -13.65 -12.22
CA CYS A 8 29.33 -13.87 -12.71
C CYS A 8 29.13 -13.07 -14.00
N PRO A 9 28.52 -13.65 -15.04
CA PRO A 9 28.28 -12.95 -16.29
C PRO A 9 27.07 -12.03 -16.17
N SER A 10 27.20 -10.81 -16.66
CA SER A 10 26.08 -9.86 -16.75
C SER A 10 26.00 -9.20 -18.11
N VAL A 11 24.80 -8.74 -18.46
CA VAL A 11 24.54 -7.90 -19.64
C VAL A 11 23.66 -6.74 -19.20
N ASN A 12 24.07 -5.50 -19.50
CA ASN A 12 23.37 -4.27 -19.09
C ASN A 12 23.12 -4.18 -17.56
N GLY A 13 24.00 -4.76 -16.75
CA GLY A 13 23.90 -4.73 -15.28
C GLY A 13 22.96 -5.77 -14.66
N THR A 14 22.36 -6.65 -15.45
CA THR A 14 21.61 -7.82 -14.95
C THR A 14 22.43 -9.09 -15.12
N VAL A 15 22.53 -9.88 -14.05
CA VAL A 15 23.14 -11.22 -14.08
C VAL A 15 22.35 -12.10 -15.06
N LEU A 16 23.05 -12.92 -15.85
CA LEU A 16 22.43 -13.82 -16.80
C LEU A 16 21.99 -15.12 -16.12
N ASP A 17 20.80 -15.62 -16.45
CA ASP A 17 20.28 -16.91 -15.95
C ASP A 17 20.96 -18.15 -16.58
N GLY A 18 21.99 -17.96 -17.39
CA GLY A 18 22.64 -19.05 -18.12
C GLY A 18 24.04 -18.71 -18.62
N ILE A 19 24.76 -19.75 -19.04
CA ILE A 19 26.13 -19.60 -19.56
C ILE A 19 26.06 -18.82 -20.89
N PRO A 20 26.74 -17.68 -21.01
CA PRO A 20 26.73 -16.88 -22.23
C PRO A 20 27.40 -17.62 -23.39
N GLU A 21 26.76 -17.60 -24.57
CA GLU A 21 27.33 -18.18 -25.80
C GLU A 21 28.41 -17.25 -26.43
N ASP A 22 28.29 -15.94 -26.23
CA ASP A 22 29.24 -14.93 -26.72
C ASP A 22 29.77 -14.11 -25.54
N LEU A 23 31.08 -14.25 -25.28
CA LEU A 23 31.76 -13.56 -24.19
C LEU A 23 32.07 -12.09 -24.50
N GLY A 24 31.94 -11.64 -25.76
CA GLY A 24 32.31 -10.28 -26.16
C GLY A 24 31.36 -9.17 -25.70
N VAL A 25 30.17 -9.54 -25.21
CA VAL A 25 29.12 -8.60 -24.73
C VAL A 25 28.97 -8.66 -23.20
N VAL A 26 29.67 -9.60 -22.57
CA VAL A 26 29.54 -9.89 -21.14
C VAL A 26 30.40 -8.92 -20.34
N VAL A 27 29.79 -8.33 -19.32
CA VAL A 27 30.51 -7.61 -18.25
C VAL A 27 30.59 -8.54 -17.06
N TRP A 28 31.80 -8.75 -16.55
CA TRP A 28 32.06 -9.65 -15.44
C TRP A 28 31.82 -8.94 -14.13
N GLN A 29 30.91 -9.49 -13.33
CA GLN A 29 30.60 -8.98 -12.00
C GLN A 29 31.19 -9.91 -10.95
N ILE A 30 31.65 -9.34 -9.84
CA ILE A 30 32.23 -10.14 -8.75
C ILE A 30 31.47 -9.83 -7.46
N PRO A 31 30.59 -10.75 -7.02
CA PRO A 31 29.92 -10.60 -5.74
C PRO A 31 30.85 -11.02 -4.60
N HIS A 32 31.30 -10.06 -3.81
CA HIS A 32 32.19 -10.28 -2.67
C HIS A 32 31.46 -10.22 -1.35
N THR A 33 31.85 -11.09 -0.43
CA THR A 33 31.64 -10.89 1.01
C THR A 33 32.86 -10.24 1.65
N ARG A 34 32.67 -9.73 2.87
CA ARG A 34 33.75 -9.19 3.70
C ARG A 34 34.95 -10.13 3.88
N ASP A 35 34.73 -11.44 3.86
CA ASP A 35 35.75 -12.46 4.08
C ASP A 35 36.37 -12.96 2.76
N GLY A 36 36.05 -12.35 1.61
CA GLY A 36 36.52 -12.76 0.28
C GLY A 36 35.82 -14.02 -0.26
N SER A 37 34.61 -14.30 0.23
CA SER A 37 33.76 -15.39 -0.26
C SER A 37 32.78 -14.87 -1.32
N ALA A 38 32.19 -15.75 -2.11
CA ALA A 38 31.17 -15.36 -3.10
C ALA A 38 29.78 -15.27 -2.47
N PHE A 39 28.93 -14.34 -2.92
CA PHE A 39 27.51 -14.24 -2.51
C PHE A 39 26.57 -14.13 -3.72
N VAL A 40 25.79 -15.17 -4.01
CA VAL A 40 25.06 -15.33 -5.28
C VAL A 40 23.62 -15.77 -5.06
N ALA A 41 22.73 -15.57 -6.04
CA ALA A 41 21.38 -16.11 -5.98
C ALA A 41 21.36 -17.59 -6.41
N PRO A 42 20.37 -18.38 -5.96
CA PRO A 42 20.17 -19.73 -6.47
C PRO A 42 19.93 -19.73 -7.98
N GLY A 43 20.63 -20.62 -8.70
CA GLY A 43 20.53 -20.77 -10.15
C GLY A 43 21.47 -19.88 -10.96
N ASP A 44 22.11 -18.87 -10.34
CA ASP A 44 23.05 -18.00 -11.05
C ASP A 44 24.28 -18.77 -11.53
N PRO A 45 24.68 -18.64 -12.82
CA PRO A 45 25.88 -19.26 -13.34
C PRO A 45 27.13 -18.53 -12.86
N ILE A 46 28.00 -19.25 -12.18
CA ILE A 46 29.30 -18.76 -11.71
C ILE A 46 30.40 -19.34 -12.59
N ARG A 47 31.27 -18.48 -13.09
CA ARG A 47 32.52 -18.87 -13.74
C ARG A 47 33.59 -19.00 -12.68
N PHE A 48 34.18 -20.18 -12.55
CA PHE A 48 35.37 -20.41 -11.73
C PHE A 48 36.60 -20.50 -12.63
N ASP A 49 37.64 -19.77 -12.26
CA ASP A 49 38.89 -19.71 -13.01
C ASP A 49 40.07 -20.10 -12.12
N GLY A 50 40.85 -21.06 -12.59
CA GLY A 50 42.09 -21.50 -11.99
C GLY A 50 43.25 -21.45 -12.97
N SER A 51 43.11 -20.77 -14.11
CA SER A 51 44.17 -20.70 -15.13
C SER A 51 45.44 -20.03 -14.63
N ASP A 52 45.31 -19.15 -13.64
CA ASP A 52 46.42 -18.42 -13.01
C ASP A 52 47.24 -19.31 -12.05
N SER A 53 46.78 -20.53 -11.78
CA SER A 53 47.56 -21.52 -11.05
C SER A 53 48.83 -21.89 -11.82
N TYR A 54 49.98 -21.92 -11.13
CA TYR A 54 51.28 -22.26 -11.71
C TYR A 54 52.04 -23.23 -10.80
N ASP A 55 53.00 -23.96 -11.33
CA ASP A 55 53.91 -24.80 -10.54
C ASP A 55 54.83 -23.92 -9.68
N ALA A 56 55.00 -24.26 -8.40
CA ALA A 56 55.80 -23.48 -7.45
C ALA A 56 57.31 -23.55 -7.72
N ASP A 57 57.75 -24.44 -8.61
CA ASP A 57 59.14 -24.54 -9.01
C ASP A 57 59.66 -23.24 -9.67
N PRO A 58 60.93 -22.83 -9.40
CA PRO A 58 61.48 -21.56 -9.91
C PRO A 58 61.42 -21.38 -11.44
N LEU A 59 61.25 -22.46 -12.21
CA LEU A 59 61.13 -22.43 -13.66
C LEU A 59 59.76 -21.91 -14.15
N PHE A 60 58.72 -22.08 -13.33
CA PHE A 60 57.32 -21.79 -13.69
C PHE A 60 56.77 -20.54 -13.03
N ILE A 61 57.53 -19.88 -12.14
CA ILE A 61 57.15 -18.61 -11.55
C ILE A 61 56.95 -17.55 -12.65
N GLY A 62 55.74 -16.98 -12.71
CA GLY A 62 55.35 -15.94 -13.67
C GLY A 62 54.90 -16.48 -15.04
N ARG A 63 54.78 -17.80 -15.19
CA ARG A 63 54.18 -18.43 -16.37
C ARG A 63 52.66 -18.45 -16.23
N THR A 64 51.94 -18.15 -17.30
CA THR A 64 50.47 -17.97 -17.28
C THR A 64 49.73 -18.86 -18.27
N SER A 65 50.43 -19.55 -19.18
CA SER A 65 49.78 -20.37 -20.19
C SER A 65 49.39 -21.73 -19.63
N THR A 66 48.16 -22.17 -19.91
CA THR A 66 47.67 -23.50 -19.53
C THR A 66 47.96 -24.57 -20.60
N ASP A 67 48.47 -24.17 -21.76
CA ASP A 67 48.80 -25.08 -22.87
C ASP A 67 50.23 -25.63 -22.70
N PRO A 68 50.41 -26.96 -22.54
CA PRO A 68 51.73 -27.58 -22.39
C PRO A 68 52.69 -27.39 -23.58
N SER A 69 52.18 -26.98 -24.74
CA SER A 69 53.00 -26.70 -25.92
C SER A 69 53.52 -25.27 -25.98
N ASP A 70 53.03 -24.39 -25.11
CA ASP A 70 53.42 -23.00 -25.03
C ASP A 70 54.75 -22.85 -24.26
N PRO A 71 55.73 -22.07 -24.77
CA PRO A 71 56.93 -21.71 -24.01
C PRO A 71 56.65 -21.03 -22.66
N GLU A 72 55.47 -20.41 -22.51
CA GLU A 72 54.99 -19.78 -21.28
C GLU A 72 54.09 -20.70 -20.43
N TRP A 73 54.14 -22.02 -20.66
CA TRP A 73 53.34 -22.99 -19.90
C TRP A 73 53.63 -22.94 -18.40
N ASN A 74 52.57 -22.98 -17.60
CA ASN A 74 52.57 -22.83 -16.15
C ASN A 74 52.92 -24.12 -15.37
N GLY A 75 53.16 -25.25 -16.04
CA GLY A 75 53.58 -26.51 -15.42
C GLY A 75 52.44 -27.35 -14.84
N ILE A 76 51.19 -26.88 -14.92
CA ILE A 76 50.01 -27.60 -14.44
C ILE A 76 49.41 -28.44 -15.58
N VAL A 77 49.03 -29.69 -15.28
CA VAL A 77 48.46 -30.63 -16.26
C VAL A 77 46.98 -30.95 -16.01
N SER A 78 46.48 -30.73 -14.80
CA SER A 78 45.09 -31.01 -14.46
C SER A 78 44.57 -30.05 -13.40
N TRP A 79 43.34 -29.61 -13.60
CA TRP A 79 42.52 -28.85 -12.67
C TRP A 79 41.27 -29.67 -12.38
N ILE A 80 40.98 -29.89 -11.11
CA ILE A 80 39.86 -30.70 -10.64
C ILE A 80 39.06 -29.84 -9.66
N TRP A 81 37.80 -29.63 -9.98
CA TRP A 81 36.87 -28.82 -9.21
C TRP A 81 35.87 -29.70 -8.48
N ASP A 82 35.72 -29.48 -7.18
CA ASP A 82 34.64 -30.02 -6.35
C ASP A 82 33.85 -28.84 -5.78
N PHE A 83 32.54 -28.80 -6.00
CA PHE A 83 31.68 -27.68 -5.60
C PHE A 83 31.05 -27.87 -4.22
N GLY A 84 31.19 -29.03 -3.58
CA GLY A 84 30.68 -29.28 -2.24
C GLY A 84 29.15 -29.43 -2.13
N ASP A 85 28.43 -29.43 -3.26
CA ASP A 85 26.98 -29.67 -3.36
C ASP A 85 26.62 -31.11 -3.76
N ALA A 86 27.61 -32.01 -3.74
CA ALA A 86 27.55 -33.39 -4.21
C ALA A 86 27.36 -33.57 -5.73
N SER A 87 27.55 -32.50 -6.53
CA SER A 87 27.73 -32.64 -7.97
C SER A 87 29.04 -33.40 -8.29
N PRO A 88 29.12 -34.07 -9.46
CA PRO A 88 30.36 -34.71 -9.90
C PRO A 88 31.47 -33.69 -10.09
N PRO A 89 32.73 -34.04 -9.79
CA PRO A 89 33.85 -33.13 -10.00
C PRO A 89 34.02 -32.81 -11.49
N VAL A 90 34.40 -31.57 -11.79
CA VAL A 90 34.58 -31.07 -13.15
C VAL A 90 36.06 -30.82 -13.41
N HIS A 91 36.49 -31.03 -14.65
CA HIS A 91 37.88 -30.86 -15.06
C HIS A 91 38.03 -29.70 -16.03
N GLY A 92 39.11 -28.92 -15.86
CA GLY A 92 39.48 -27.84 -16.77
C GLY A 92 39.96 -26.59 -16.02
N PRO A 93 40.78 -25.74 -16.65
CA PRO A 93 41.28 -24.52 -16.01
C PRO A 93 40.17 -23.51 -15.72
N VAL A 94 39.14 -23.49 -16.56
CA VAL A 94 37.94 -22.64 -16.40
C VAL A 94 36.71 -23.54 -16.45
N VAL A 95 35.83 -23.40 -15.47
CA VAL A 95 34.59 -24.18 -15.37
C VAL A 95 33.40 -23.30 -14.99
N TRP A 96 32.20 -23.78 -15.27
CA TRP A 96 30.94 -23.13 -14.90
C TRP A 96 30.15 -24.02 -13.96
N HIS A 97 29.53 -23.42 -12.95
CA HIS A 97 28.63 -24.12 -12.04
C HIS A 97 27.55 -23.18 -11.52
N ALA A 98 26.39 -23.73 -11.17
CA ALA A 98 25.27 -23.00 -10.59
C ALA A 98 24.70 -23.81 -9.42
N TYR A 99 24.35 -23.13 -8.34
CA TYR A 99 23.79 -23.78 -7.14
C TYR A 99 22.28 -23.56 -7.08
N GLU A 100 21.50 -24.64 -7.16
CA GLU A 100 20.04 -24.57 -7.13
C GLU A 100 19.46 -24.39 -5.72
N ILE A 101 20.19 -24.87 -4.72
CA ILE A 101 19.72 -24.92 -3.33
C ILE A 101 20.45 -23.83 -2.54
N PRO A 102 19.73 -22.99 -1.79
CA PRO A 102 20.37 -21.98 -0.96
C PRO A 102 21.13 -22.63 0.21
N GLY A 103 22.28 -22.06 0.56
CA GLY A 103 23.19 -22.64 1.54
C GLY A 103 24.63 -22.16 1.37
N THR A 104 25.51 -22.69 2.21
CA THR A 104 26.95 -22.40 2.15
C THR A 104 27.69 -23.61 1.61
N TYR A 105 28.47 -23.40 0.56
CA TYR A 105 29.23 -24.43 -0.14
C TYR A 105 30.72 -24.11 -0.12
N ALA A 106 31.56 -25.15 -0.06
CA ALA A 106 33.00 -25.02 -0.10
C ALA A 106 33.51 -25.57 -1.45
N VAL A 107 33.87 -24.66 -2.34
CA VAL A 107 34.48 -24.99 -3.63
C VAL A 107 35.93 -25.32 -3.40
N THR A 108 36.39 -26.47 -3.90
CA THR A 108 37.74 -26.96 -3.76
C THR A 108 38.35 -27.12 -5.14
N LEU A 109 39.46 -26.42 -5.41
CA LEU A 109 40.27 -26.60 -6.60
C LEU A 109 41.50 -27.44 -6.23
N THR A 110 41.64 -28.59 -6.88
CA THR A 110 42.84 -29.42 -6.84
C THR A 110 43.59 -29.28 -8.15
N VAL A 111 44.83 -28.77 -8.10
CA VAL A 111 45.74 -28.71 -9.25
C VAL A 111 46.78 -29.81 -9.16
N VAL A 112 47.12 -30.40 -10.30
CA VAL A 112 48.13 -31.45 -10.42
C VAL A 112 49.24 -30.94 -11.32
N ASP A 113 50.48 -31.00 -10.85
CA ASP A 113 51.65 -30.65 -11.64
C ASP A 113 51.98 -31.71 -12.71
N GLY A 114 52.76 -31.31 -13.71
CA GLY A 114 53.24 -32.19 -14.77
C GLY A 114 54.61 -32.81 -14.54
N PHE A 115 55.29 -32.51 -13.43
CA PHE A 115 56.71 -32.81 -13.23
C PHE A 115 56.96 -33.70 -12.01
N GLU A 116 58.04 -34.49 -12.04
CA GLU A 116 58.59 -35.31 -10.94
C GLU A 116 57.64 -36.22 -10.12
N GLY A 117 56.38 -36.43 -10.52
CA GLY A 117 55.49 -37.36 -9.84
C GLY A 117 54.02 -36.95 -9.75
N GLY A 118 53.66 -35.73 -10.20
CA GLY A 118 52.28 -35.27 -10.14
C GLY A 118 51.92 -34.77 -8.74
N GLU A 119 52.69 -33.83 -8.18
CA GLU A 119 52.33 -33.24 -6.89
C GLU A 119 50.96 -32.54 -7.02
N THR A 120 50.17 -32.67 -5.98
CA THR A 120 48.82 -32.10 -5.93
C THR A 120 48.76 -31.04 -4.85
N ASN A 121 48.20 -29.90 -5.18
CA ASN A 121 47.92 -28.86 -4.21
C ASN A 121 46.45 -28.42 -4.30
N ILE A 122 45.93 -27.93 -3.19
CA ILE A 122 44.50 -27.69 -3.00
C ILE A 122 44.30 -26.28 -2.48
N THR A 123 43.33 -25.56 -3.04
CA THR A 123 42.79 -24.33 -2.48
C THR A 123 41.28 -24.42 -2.37
N SER A 124 40.68 -23.61 -1.50
CA SER A 124 39.23 -23.61 -1.28
C SER A 124 38.66 -22.21 -1.18
N LEU A 125 37.49 -22.01 -1.78
CA LEU A 125 36.69 -20.79 -1.70
C LEU A 125 35.31 -21.12 -1.12
N THR A 126 34.78 -20.26 -0.27
CA THR A 126 33.40 -20.40 0.23
C THR A 126 32.45 -19.65 -0.69
N VAL A 127 31.32 -20.28 -1.01
CA VAL A 127 30.22 -19.68 -1.78
C VAL A 127 28.97 -19.69 -0.90
N HIS A 128 28.40 -18.51 -0.68
CA HIS A 128 27.13 -18.33 0.01
C HIS A 128 26.03 -18.11 -1.03
N VAL A 129 25.06 -19.01 -1.06
CA VAL A 129 23.90 -18.96 -1.94
C VAL A 129 22.72 -18.41 -1.14
N SER A 130 22.24 -17.25 -1.57
CA SER A 130 21.25 -16.44 -0.84
C SER A 130 19.94 -17.18 -0.58
N VAL A 131 19.38 -17.00 0.61
CA VAL A 131 18.11 -17.57 1.03
C VAL A 131 17.01 -16.52 0.85
N ALA A 132 15.86 -16.93 0.30
CA ALA A 132 14.73 -16.03 0.15
C ALA A 132 14.30 -15.41 1.52
N PRO A 133 14.02 -14.10 1.59
CA PRO A 133 13.56 -13.46 2.81
C PRO A 133 12.27 -14.07 3.34
N ILE A 134 12.09 -14.07 4.67
CA ILE A 134 10.88 -14.58 5.32
C ILE A 134 9.95 -13.41 5.65
N ILE A 135 8.72 -13.49 5.16
CA ILE A 135 7.67 -12.53 5.48
C ILE A 135 7.08 -12.82 6.87
N LEU A 136 7.09 -11.83 7.76
CA LEU A 136 6.53 -11.93 9.12
C LEU A 136 5.16 -11.27 9.26
N THR A 137 4.73 -10.56 8.22
CA THR A 137 3.48 -9.80 8.21
C THR A 137 2.28 -10.75 8.25
N ARG A 138 1.40 -10.56 9.22
CA ARG A 138 0.16 -11.33 9.35
C ARG A 138 -1.06 -10.57 8.86
N ASP A 139 -1.09 -9.28 9.20
CA ASP A 139 -2.15 -8.36 8.80
C ASP A 139 -1.48 -7.07 8.29
N PRO A 140 -1.57 -6.81 6.98
CA PRO A 140 -0.93 -5.64 6.39
C PRO A 140 -1.75 -4.36 6.54
N ILE A 141 -3.08 -4.44 6.73
CA ILE A 141 -3.96 -3.26 6.78
C ILE A 141 -4.29 -2.83 8.21
N SER A 142 -4.00 -3.67 9.22
CA SER A 142 -4.27 -3.41 10.64
C SER A 142 -5.75 -3.05 10.93
N ALA A 143 -6.64 -3.51 10.06
CA ALA A 143 -8.08 -3.27 10.09
C ALA A 143 -8.80 -4.46 9.45
N ASP A 144 -10.00 -4.78 9.93
CA ASP A 144 -10.76 -5.91 9.37
C ASP A 144 -11.37 -5.58 8.01
N TYR A 145 -11.58 -4.30 7.72
CA TYR A 145 -12.23 -3.81 6.49
C TYR A 145 -11.73 -2.42 6.09
N VAL A 146 -11.85 -2.13 4.80
CA VAL A 146 -11.46 -0.84 4.20
C VAL A 146 -12.69 -0.21 3.53
N GLY A 147 -12.90 1.10 3.71
CA GLY A 147 -13.94 1.82 2.97
C GLY A 147 -13.50 2.16 1.56
N LEU A 148 -14.45 2.23 0.62
CA LEU A 148 -14.17 2.71 -0.74
C LEU A 148 -13.50 4.09 -0.74
N GLY A 149 -12.37 4.21 -1.43
CA GLY A 149 -11.61 5.46 -1.54
C GLY A 149 -10.80 5.84 -0.30
N ASP A 150 -10.84 5.04 0.77
CA ASP A 150 -9.99 5.28 1.94
C ASP A 150 -8.53 5.02 1.60
N LEU A 151 -7.65 5.91 2.07
CA LEU A 151 -6.21 5.70 1.99
C LEU A 151 -5.78 4.74 3.09
N VAL A 152 -5.26 3.59 2.70
CA VAL A 152 -4.70 2.60 3.62
C VAL A 152 -3.18 2.70 3.63
N LEU A 153 -2.59 2.41 4.79
CA LEU A 153 -1.15 2.27 4.93
C LEU A 153 -0.84 0.80 5.18
N LEU A 154 -0.28 0.14 4.17
CA LEU A 154 0.17 -1.24 4.28
C LEU A 154 1.44 -1.31 5.12
N ASN A 155 1.38 -2.07 6.20
CA ASN A 155 2.54 -2.42 7.00
C ASN A 155 3.21 -3.66 6.40
N ALA A 156 4.53 -3.62 6.31
CA ALA A 156 5.34 -4.73 5.88
C ALA A 156 6.48 -4.96 6.89
N SER A 157 6.59 -6.21 7.31
CA SER A 157 7.68 -6.72 8.12
C SER A 157 8.15 -8.04 7.52
N ALA A 158 9.46 -8.12 7.30
CA ALA A 158 10.16 -9.29 6.81
C ALA A 158 11.54 -9.34 7.44
N THR A 159 12.12 -10.54 7.46
CA THR A 159 13.47 -10.80 7.96
C THR A 159 14.21 -11.63 6.95
N ASP A 160 15.48 -11.28 6.72
CA ASP A 160 16.37 -12.05 5.87
C ASP A 160 17.36 -12.85 6.72
N ALA A 161 17.46 -14.14 6.42
CA ALA A 161 18.32 -15.06 7.14
C ALA A 161 19.80 -14.68 6.98
N ASP A 162 20.20 -14.25 5.78
CA ASP A 162 21.58 -13.93 5.47
C ASP A 162 22.06 -12.69 6.23
N LEU A 163 21.22 -11.65 6.27
CA LEU A 163 21.48 -10.47 7.10
C LEU A 163 21.51 -10.80 8.60
N THR A 164 20.62 -11.67 9.09
CA THR A 164 20.63 -12.07 10.51
C THR A 164 21.85 -12.90 10.90
N ASN A 165 22.44 -13.62 9.95
CA ASN A 165 23.69 -14.36 10.12
C ASN A 165 24.92 -13.44 10.05
N GLY A 166 24.75 -12.15 9.76
CA GLY A 166 25.82 -11.15 9.71
C GLY A 166 26.65 -11.21 8.43
N ILE A 167 26.11 -11.81 7.36
CA ILE A 167 26.75 -11.79 6.05
C ILE A 167 26.65 -10.36 5.51
N GLU A 168 27.80 -9.76 5.20
CA GLU A 168 27.89 -8.45 4.56
C GLU A 168 28.52 -8.63 3.18
N ALA A 169 27.74 -8.38 2.13
CA ALA A 169 28.13 -8.59 0.75
C ALA A 169 27.84 -7.39 -0.15
N TRP A 170 28.66 -7.27 -1.18
CA TRP A 170 28.58 -6.26 -2.23
C TRP A 170 28.91 -6.88 -3.58
N LEU A 171 28.58 -6.15 -4.63
CA LEU A 171 28.81 -6.48 -6.02
C LEU A 171 29.73 -5.42 -6.59
N ASP A 172 30.87 -5.89 -7.09
CA ASP A 172 31.64 -5.20 -8.13
C ASP A 172 30.88 -5.43 -9.46
N VAL A 173 30.44 -4.34 -10.09
CA VAL A 173 29.63 -4.43 -11.32
C VAL A 173 30.45 -4.55 -12.61
N ASP A 174 31.75 -4.29 -12.58
CA ASP A 174 32.66 -4.48 -13.71
C ASP A 174 34.09 -4.70 -13.22
N ALA A 175 34.52 -5.96 -13.21
CA ALA A 175 35.84 -6.41 -12.78
C ALA A 175 37.03 -5.81 -13.57
N SER A 176 36.78 -4.94 -14.56
CA SER A 176 37.78 -4.26 -15.37
C SER A 176 37.93 -2.78 -15.01
N ASP A 177 37.01 -2.19 -14.25
CA ASP A 177 36.96 -0.76 -13.95
C ASP A 177 37.23 -0.50 -12.46
N ASP A 178 38.42 0.03 -12.16
CA ASP A 178 38.87 0.41 -10.81
C ASP A 178 38.15 1.70 -10.35
N SER A 179 36.97 1.52 -9.75
CA SER A 179 36.06 2.61 -9.38
C SER A 179 36.55 3.38 -8.15
N ASP A 180 37.20 2.71 -7.19
CA ASP A 180 37.72 3.34 -5.97
C ASP A 180 39.18 3.82 -6.07
N GLY A 181 39.91 3.39 -7.10
CA GLY A 181 41.25 3.83 -7.43
C GLY A 181 42.35 3.22 -6.57
N ASP A 182 42.09 2.08 -5.92
CA ASP A 182 43.05 1.37 -5.07
C ASP A 182 44.07 0.53 -5.86
N GLY A 183 43.84 0.34 -7.17
CA GLY A 183 44.69 -0.38 -8.09
C GLY A 183 44.29 -1.84 -8.33
N ASP A 184 43.20 -2.32 -7.73
CA ASP A 184 42.62 -3.64 -7.96
C ASP A 184 41.15 -3.52 -8.45
N PRO A 185 40.92 -3.55 -9.78
CA PRO A 185 39.59 -3.32 -10.36
C PRO A 185 38.57 -4.43 -10.09
N ALA A 186 38.97 -5.50 -9.39
CA ALA A 186 38.14 -6.69 -9.19
C ALA A 186 37.53 -6.75 -7.78
N ASN A 187 37.73 -5.73 -6.94
CA ASN A 187 37.32 -5.73 -5.53
C ASN A 187 36.36 -4.58 -5.16
N ASP A 188 35.93 -3.82 -6.17
CA ASP A 188 35.18 -2.58 -5.99
C ASP A 188 33.85 -2.79 -5.27
N ARG A 189 33.51 -1.82 -4.40
CA ARG A 189 32.26 -1.83 -3.63
C ARG A 189 31.20 -0.96 -4.26
N ASP A 190 30.77 -1.31 -5.46
CA ASP A 190 29.82 -0.49 -6.22
C ASP A 190 28.39 -0.58 -5.69
N LYS A 191 27.90 -1.81 -5.50
CA LYS A 191 26.50 -2.06 -5.10
C LYS A 191 26.42 -2.97 -3.89
N SER A 192 25.69 -2.57 -2.86
CA SER A 192 25.41 -3.46 -1.72
C SER A 192 24.40 -4.54 -2.09
N LEU A 193 24.71 -5.80 -1.75
CA LEU A 193 23.80 -6.94 -1.91
C LEU A 193 23.04 -7.24 -0.62
N THR A 194 23.68 -7.06 0.55
CA THR A 194 23.06 -7.27 1.87
C THR A 194 22.52 -5.95 2.43
N GLY A 195 21.65 -5.30 1.66
CA GLY A 195 21.02 -4.02 1.98
C GLY A 195 19.63 -4.14 2.64
N PRO A 196 18.88 -3.04 2.78
CA PRO A 196 17.48 -3.11 3.21
C PRO A 196 16.65 -3.90 2.18
N LEU A 197 15.77 -4.76 2.68
CA LEU A 197 14.87 -5.54 1.83
C LEU A 197 13.95 -4.63 1.02
N THR A 198 13.75 -4.99 -0.24
CA THR A 198 12.84 -4.27 -1.13
C THR A 198 11.45 -4.89 -1.02
N VAL A 199 10.46 -4.08 -0.64
CA VAL A 199 9.06 -4.52 -0.52
C VAL A 199 8.25 -3.90 -1.63
N ARG A 200 7.50 -4.74 -2.35
CA ARG A 200 6.57 -4.34 -3.41
C ARG A 200 5.19 -4.87 -3.09
N TRP A 201 4.17 -4.12 -3.50
CA TRP A 201 2.77 -4.46 -3.29
C TRP A 201 2.04 -4.43 -4.63
N ASP A 202 1.27 -5.47 -4.85
CA ASP A 202 0.21 -5.53 -5.85
C ASP A 202 -1.13 -5.44 -5.10
N LEU A 203 -1.93 -4.43 -5.43
CA LEU A 203 -3.18 -4.13 -4.72
C LEU A 203 -4.38 -4.90 -5.26
N ASN A 204 -4.25 -5.63 -6.36
CA ASN A 204 -5.30 -6.48 -6.89
C ASN A 204 -4.73 -7.59 -7.79
N ALA A 205 -4.47 -8.74 -7.18
CA ALA A 205 -3.94 -9.95 -7.81
C ALA A 205 -4.88 -10.64 -8.82
N MET A 206 -5.85 -9.92 -9.36
CA MET A 206 -6.87 -10.37 -10.32
C MET A 206 -7.02 -9.41 -11.50
N ASP A 207 -6.41 -8.23 -11.42
CA ASP A 207 -6.50 -7.20 -12.45
C ASP A 207 -5.10 -6.98 -13.02
N ASP A 208 -4.94 -7.27 -14.31
CA ASP A 208 -3.69 -7.10 -15.04
C ASP A 208 -3.63 -5.67 -15.58
N THR A 209 -3.03 -4.79 -14.79
CA THR A 209 -2.94 -3.35 -15.05
C THR A 209 -1.99 -3.05 -16.20
N ASN A 210 -0.89 -3.78 -16.30
CA ASN A 210 0.15 -3.56 -17.30
C ASN A 210 -0.08 -4.35 -18.62
N LEU A 211 -1.03 -5.28 -18.62
CA LEU A 211 -1.47 -6.13 -19.73
C LEU A 211 -0.38 -7.08 -20.26
N ASP A 212 0.56 -7.50 -19.41
CA ASP A 212 1.61 -8.46 -19.74
C ASP A 212 1.18 -9.92 -19.60
N GLY A 213 -0.02 -10.17 -19.05
CA GLY A 213 -0.59 -11.49 -18.83
C GLY A 213 -0.30 -12.09 -17.45
N ASP A 214 0.47 -11.43 -16.60
CA ASP A 214 0.73 -11.80 -15.20
C ASP A 214 0.04 -10.84 -14.24
N TYR A 215 -1.15 -11.25 -13.81
CA TYR A 215 -2.00 -10.54 -12.85
C TYR A 215 -1.44 -10.43 -11.43
N ARG A 216 -0.18 -10.83 -11.17
CA ARG A 216 0.45 -10.81 -9.83
C ARG A 216 1.70 -9.95 -9.75
N ASN A 217 2.04 -9.24 -10.83
CA ASN A 217 3.28 -8.47 -10.91
C ASN A 217 3.04 -6.96 -11.13
N ASP A 218 1.81 -6.50 -10.90
CA ASP A 218 1.41 -5.11 -11.04
C ASP A 218 1.83 -4.27 -9.83
N TRP A 219 3.13 -4.07 -9.72
CA TRP A 219 3.73 -3.30 -8.64
C TRP A 219 3.30 -1.84 -8.71
N LEU A 220 2.49 -1.40 -7.74
CA LEU A 220 2.05 -0.02 -7.67
C LEU A 220 3.01 0.83 -6.82
N TRP A 221 3.34 2.01 -7.35
CA TRP A 221 4.10 3.05 -6.65
C TRP A 221 3.16 4.22 -6.33
N GLY A 222 2.40 4.15 -5.23
CA GLY A 222 1.47 5.24 -4.90
C GLY A 222 0.51 5.00 -3.74
N ASN A 223 -0.52 5.83 -3.70
CA ASN A 223 -1.59 5.77 -2.69
C ASN A 223 -2.36 4.45 -2.79
N GLN A 224 -2.51 3.76 -1.67
CA GLN A 224 -3.17 2.46 -1.60
C GLN A 224 -4.66 2.68 -1.35
N THR A 225 -5.42 2.73 -2.44
CA THR A 225 -6.86 3.01 -2.44
C THR A 225 -7.59 2.02 -3.34
N TRP A 226 -8.79 1.62 -2.95
CA TRP A 226 -9.65 0.73 -3.74
C TRP A 226 -10.90 1.45 -4.24
N ASN A 227 -11.18 1.25 -5.52
CA ASN A 227 -12.31 1.86 -6.22
C ASN A 227 -13.50 0.90 -6.41
N GLN A 228 -13.32 -0.37 -6.06
CA GLN A 228 -14.34 -1.41 -6.21
C GLN A 228 -14.58 -2.09 -4.86
N PRO A 229 -15.84 -2.30 -4.45
CA PRO A 229 -16.17 -3.04 -3.24
C PRO A 229 -16.06 -4.54 -3.50
N GLY A 230 -15.76 -5.30 -2.44
CA GLY A 230 -15.66 -6.76 -2.50
C GLY A 230 -14.44 -7.32 -1.78
N GLU A 231 -14.21 -8.62 -1.94
CA GLU A 231 -12.99 -9.28 -1.50
C GLU A 231 -11.91 -9.07 -2.56
N ILE A 232 -10.82 -8.43 -2.16
CA ILE A 232 -9.67 -8.16 -3.02
C ILE A 232 -8.48 -8.92 -2.44
N ARG A 233 -7.71 -9.56 -3.33
CA ARG A 233 -6.48 -10.23 -2.96
C ARG A 233 -5.32 -9.32 -3.30
N ILE A 234 -4.51 -8.99 -2.31
CA ILE A 234 -3.29 -8.21 -2.49
C ILE A 234 -2.09 -9.15 -2.36
N VAL A 235 -1.02 -8.89 -3.13
CA VAL A 235 0.23 -9.64 -3.05
C VAL A 235 1.31 -8.74 -2.47
N MET A 236 2.01 -9.22 -1.46
CA MET A 236 3.26 -8.63 -1.03
C MET A 236 4.41 -9.44 -1.59
N GLN A 237 5.38 -8.78 -2.23
CA GLN A 237 6.65 -9.39 -2.61
C GLN A 237 7.79 -8.71 -1.84
N VAL A 238 8.67 -9.51 -1.25
CA VAL A 238 9.87 -9.05 -0.57
C VAL A 238 11.09 -9.67 -1.22
N CYS A 239 12.00 -8.87 -1.72
CA CYS A 239 13.23 -9.32 -2.37
C CYS A 239 14.47 -8.84 -1.63
N ASP A 240 15.51 -9.69 -1.63
CA ASP A 240 16.85 -9.33 -1.19
C ASP A 240 17.60 -8.48 -2.25
N GLY A 241 18.86 -8.16 -2.01
CA GLY A 241 19.67 -7.37 -2.95
C GLY A 241 20.24 -8.15 -4.14
N VAL A 242 20.13 -9.48 -4.14
CA VAL A 242 20.54 -10.37 -5.25
C VAL A 242 19.36 -10.72 -6.16
N GLY A 243 18.13 -10.37 -5.76
CA GLY A 243 16.91 -10.63 -6.53
C GLY A 243 16.15 -11.88 -6.12
N VAL A 244 16.52 -12.54 -5.01
CA VAL A 244 15.77 -13.66 -4.46
C VAL A 244 14.57 -13.11 -3.68
N CYS A 245 13.37 -13.50 -4.11
CA CYS A 245 12.12 -12.95 -3.61
C CYS A 245 11.25 -14.01 -2.92
N SER A 246 10.48 -13.58 -1.92
CA SER A 246 9.33 -14.31 -1.39
C SER A 246 8.05 -13.50 -1.59
N SER A 247 6.92 -14.19 -1.76
CA SER A 247 5.62 -13.55 -1.96
C SER A 247 4.56 -14.16 -1.06
N GLU A 248 3.70 -13.33 -0.49
CA GLU A 248 2.56 -13.75 0.33
C GLU A 248 1.28 -13.03 -0.12
N ASP A 249 0.17 -13.76 -0.04
CA ASP A 249 -1.15 -13.26 -0.42
C ASP A 249 -1.96 -12.87 0.82
N TYR A 250 -2.64 -11.72 0.75
CA TYR A 250 -3.58 -11.29 1.77
C TYR A 250 -4.95 -11.01 1.15
N VAL A 251 -6.01 -11.39 1.85
CA VAL A 251 -7.38 -11.08 1.43
C VAL A 251 -7.89 -9.93 2.29
N ILE A 252 -8.38 -8.89 1.64
CA ILE A 252 -8.97 -7.72 2.28
C ILE A 252 -10.41 -7.57 1.81
N THR A 253 -11.27 -7.08 2.70
CA THR A 253 -12.67 -6.77 2.36
C THR A 253 -12.87 -5.28 2.24
N VAL A 254 -13.25 -4.82 1.05
CA VAL A 254 -13.59 -3.42 0.78
C VAL A 254 -15.10 -3.26 0.86
N LEU A 255 -15.56 -2.45 1.83
CA LEU A 255 -16.97 -2.16 2.03
C LEU A 255 -17.41 -1.04 1.10
N ALA A 256 -18.54 -1.24 0.43
CA ALA A 256 -19.22 -0.17 -0.26
C ALA A 256 -19.66 0.88 0.77
N ILE A 257 -19.54 2.17 0.41
CA ILE A 257 -20.23 3.23 1.15
C ILE A 257 -21.71 2.90 1.06
N GLN A 258 -22.31 2.48 2.17
CA GLN A 258 -23.74 2.33 2.25
C GLN A 258 -24.31 3.75 2.20
N GLU A 259 -24.79 4.19 1.03
CA GLU A 259 -25.78 5.27 1.00
C GLU A 259 -26.94 4.74 1.86
N ASP A 260 -27.12 5.35 3.03
CA ASP A 260 -28.19 4.98 3.95
C ASP A 260 -29.51 5.32 3.27
N ASP A 261 -30.05 4.39 2.48
CA ASP A 261 -31.35 4.46 1.79
C ASP A 261 -32.52 4.38 2.81
N ARG A 262 -32.27 4.74 4.07
CA ARG A 262 -33.29 4.86 5.09
C ARG A 262 -34.14 6.07 4.74
N PRO A 263 -35.48 5.96 4.77
CA PRO A 263 -36.32 7.15 4.60
C PRO A 263 -35.92 8.16 5.67
N MET A 264 -35.45 9.34 5.23
CA MET A 264 -35.01 10.42 6.11
C MET A 264 -36.09 10.70 7.15
N SER A 265 -35.70 10.71 8.42
CA SER A 265 -36.62 11.07 9.49
C SER A 265 -36.79 12.60 9.52
N LEU A 266 -37.86 13.09 10.15
CA LEU A 266 -38.06 14.54 10.33
C LEU A 266 -36.90 15.23 11.08
N ALA A 267 -36.07 14.46 11.80
CA ALA A 267 -34.91 14.97 12.52
C ALA A 267 -33.67 15.14 11.61
N ASP A 268 -33.65 14.52 10.44
CA ASP A 268 -32.51 14.52 9.50
C ASP A 268 -32.65 15.56 8.38
N LEU A 269 -33.76 16.31 8.36
CA LEU A 269 -34.02 17.35 7.37
C LEU A 269 -33.14 18.58 7.62
N THR A 270 -32.36 18.96 6.62
CA THR A 270 -31.54 20.17 6.66
C THR A 270 -32.25 21.35 5.98
N TRP A 271 -31.82 22.58 6.28
CA TRP A 271 -32.37 23.79 5.63
C TRP A 271 -32.20 23.77 4.11
N SER A 272 -31.21 23.06 3.58
CA SER A 272 -31.02 22.84 2.14
C SER A 272 -32.10 21.96 1.51
N ASP A 273 -32.66 21.00 2.24
CA ASP A 273 -33.73 20.11 1.74
C ASP A 273 -35.10 20.80 1.72
N LEU A 274 -35.26 21.81 2.58
CA LEU A 274 -36.44 22.67 2.64
C LEU A 274 -36.42 23.82 1.63
N VAL A 275 -35.27 24.10 1.00
CA VAL A 275 -35.14 25.08 -0.07
C VAL A 275 -35.35 24.35 -1.40
N PRO A 276 -36.47 24.57 -2.11
CA PRO A 276 -36.74 23.86 -3.35
C PRO A 276 -35.69 24.20 -4.39
N ASP A 277 -35.24 23.18 -5.09
CA ASP A 277 -34.24 23.28 -6.14
C ASP A 277 -34.67 24.27 -7.25
N ARG A 278 -33.72 24.88 -7.97
CA ARG A 278 -34.02 25.95 -8.97
C ARG A 278 -35.06 25.55 -10.05
N LYS A 279 -35.29 24.25 -10.24
CA LYS A 279 -36.32 23.69 -11.15
C LYS A 279 -37.75 23.78 -10.60
N SER A 280 -37.94 23.92 -9.29
CA SER A 280 -39.24 24.00 -8.61
C SER A 280 -39.74 25.43 -8.40
N GLY A 281 -39.05 26.44 -8.95
CA GLY A 281 -39.44 27.85 -8.84
C GLY A 281 -40.85 28.17 -9.36
N GLY A 282 -41.37 27.36 -10.29
CA GLY A 282 -42.75 27.48 -10.76
C GLY A 282 -43.80 27.18 -9.67
N LEU A 283 -43.51 26.28 -8.73
CA LEU A 283 -44.42 25.92 -7.66
C LEU A 283 -44.48 27.02 -6.58
N LEU A 284 -43.34 27.64 -6.27
CA LEU A 284 -43.30 28.81 -5.38
C LEU A 284 -44.03 30.02 -5.97
N ALA A 285 -43.91 30.26 -7.29
CA ALA A 285 -44.69 31.29 -7.97
C ALA A 285 -46.20 31.00 -7.90
N LEU A 286 -46.60 29.72 -8.03
CA LEU A 286 -47.99 29.30 -7.89
C LEU A 286 -48.53 29.50 -6.47
N VAL A 287 -47.76 29.12 -5.46
CA VAL A 287 -48.15 29.34 -4.05
C VAL A 287 -48.23 30.83 -3.73
N ALA A 288 -47.26 31.63 -4.19
CA ALA A 288 -47.28 33.08 -4.00
C ALA A 288 -48.47 33.74 -4.71
N THR A 289 -48.82 33.31 -5.93
CA THR A 289 -49.97 33.84 -6.67
C THR A 289 -51.30 33.44 -6.02
N VAL A 290 -51.42 32.21 -5.50
CA VAL A 290 -52.61 31.78 -4.75
C VAL A 290 -52.76 32.57 -3.45
N LEU A 291 -51.66 32.82 -2.72
CA LEU A 291 -51.71 33.66 -1.52
C LEU A 291 -52.06 35.12 -1.85
N LEU A 292 -51.54 35.67 -2.95
CA LEU A 292 -51.90 37.00 -3.42
C LEU A 292 -53.36 37.08 -3.84
N LEU A 293 -53.86 36.08 -4.57
CA LEU A 293 -55.27 35.99 -4.98
C LEU A 293 -56.18 35.81 -3.78
N GLY A 294 -55.82 34.96 -2.81
CA GLY A 294 -56.56 34.78 -1.57
C GLY A 294 -56.62 36.07 -0.74
N TRP A 295 -55.50 36.79 -0.64
CA TRP A 295 -55.46 38.10 -0.01
C TRP A 295 -56.32 39.14 -0.76
N LEU A 296 -56.33 39.11 -2.09
CA LEU A 296 -57.10 40.04 -2.91
C LEU A 296 -58.61 39.76 -2.81
N ILE A 297 -59.00 38.48 -2.76
CA ILE A 297 -60.39 38.04 -2.52
C ILE A 297 -60.86 38.45 -1.13
N MET A 298 -60.04 38.26 -0.09
CA MET A 298 -60.36 38.73 1.26
C MET A 298 -60.49 40.25 1.39
N ARG A 299 -60.06 41.00 0.37
CA ARG A 299 -60.16 42.47 0.32
C ARG A 299 -61.23 42.96 -0.64
N GLN A 300 -61.96 42.07 -1.29
CA GLN A 300 -63.19 42.46 -1.98
C GLN A 300 -64.24 42.75 -0.92
N LYS A 301 -64.97 43.85 -1.10
CA LYS A 301 -66.09 44.21 -0.22
C LYS A 301 -67.19 43.18 -0.39
N ASP A 302 -67.68 42.64 0.70
CA ASP A 302 -68.78 41.67 0.70
C ASP A 302 -70.12 42.40 0.40
N GLU A 303 -71.14 41.68 -0.07
CA GLU A 303 -72.46 42.28 -0.43
C GLU A 303 -73.05 43.09 0.74
N ASP A 304 -72.83 42.64 1.98
CA ASP A 304 -73.28 43.33 3.20
C ASP A 304 -72.57 44.68 3.42
N GLU A 305 -71.30 44.83 2.99
CA GLU A 305 -70.57 46.11 3.07
C GLU A 305 -71.02 47.10 1.98
N LEU A 306 -71.39 46.60 0.80
CA LEU A 306 -71.94 47.41 -0.29
C LEU A 306 -73.35 47.91 0.05
N ASP A 307 -74.20 47.04 0.63
CA ASP A 307 -75.52 47.41 1.12
C ASP A 307 -75.43 48.42 2.28
N ALA A 308 -74.43 48.29 3.15
CA ALA A 308 -74.16 49.27 4.20
C ALA A 308 -73.71 50.64 3.66
N GLU A 309 -72.89 50.68 2.59
CA GLU A 309 -72.53 51.93 1.90
C GLU A 309 -73.73 52.58 1.20
N GLU A 310 -74.62 51.81 0.55
CA GLU A 310 -75.85 52.33 -0.08
C GLU A 310 -76.84 52.88 0.96
N MET A 311 -76.92 52.23 2.13
CA MET A 311 -77.71 52.70 3.27
C MET A 311 -77.12 53.97 3.92
N LEU A 312 -75.79 54.13 3.92
CA LEU A 312 -75.07 55.35 4.35
C LEU A 312 -75.31 56.53 3.41
N GLU A 313 -75.39 56.32 2.09
CA GLU A 313 -75.73 57.40 1.14
C GLU A 313 -77.21 57.79 1.20
N THR A 314 -78.10 56.86 1.59
CA THR A 314 -79.55 57.08 1.67
C THR A 314 -79.97 57.74 3.00
N TYR A 315 -79.25 57.47 4.08
CA TYR A 315 -79.50 58.04 5.41
C TYR A 315 -78.20 58.60 5.97
N ASP A 316 -78.13 59.91 6.21
CA ASP A 316 -76.96 60.64 6.75
C ASP A 316 -76.66 60.21 8.20
N VAL A 317 -76.06 59.02 8.35
CA VAL A 317 -75.67 58.39 9.62
C VAL A 317 -74.16 58.48 9.73
N THR A 318 -73.66 59.11 10.79
CA THR A 318 -72.27 59.57 10.86
C THR A 318 -71.22 58.51 11.18
N GLU A 319 -71.59 57.29 11.61
CA GLU A 319 -70.62 56.20 11.87
C GLU A 319 -71.29 54.83 11.95
N VAL A 320 -70.69 53.82 11.30
CA VAL A 320 -71.08 52.41 11.43
C VAL A 320 -69.86 51.67 11.97
N GLU A 321 -69.92 51.22 13.23
CA GLU A 321 -68.89 50.35 13.81
C GLU A 321 -69.12 48.91 13.35
N VAL A 322 -68.17 48.37 12.58
CA VAL A 322 -68.14 46.95 12.25
C VAL A 322 -67.55 46.20 13.44
N GLU A 323 -68.40 45.63 14.29
CA GLU A 323 -67.95 44.72 15.35
C GLU A 323 -67.49 43.41 14.69
N GLY A 324 -66.21 43.36 14.32
CA GLY A 324 -65.58 42.21 13.67
C GLY A 324 -65.66 40.97 14.55
N GLY A 325 -66.63 40.10 14.26
CA GLY A 325 -66.82 38.81 14.93
C GLY A 325 -67.04 37.69 13.93
N LEU A 326 -66.28 36.59 14.08
CA LEU A 326 -66.52 35.36 13.33
C LEU A 326 -67.97 34.88 13.55
N PRO A 327 -68.79 34.71 12.49
CA PRO A 327 -70.17 34.25 12.62
C PRO A 327 -70.24 32.89 13.32
N GLY A 328 -70.98 32.80 14.43
CA GLY A 328 -71.27 31.56 15.14
C GLY A 328 -70.48 31.29 16.44
N MET A 329 -69.64 32.23 16.89
CA MET A 329 -68.99 32.14 18.21
C MET A 329 -69.67 33.14 19.16
N ASP A 330 -70.42 32.64 20.16
CA ASP A 330 -71.04 33.47 21.21
C ASP A 330 -69.94 34.26 21.94
N GLN A 331 -69.79 35.55 21.62
CA GLN A 331 -68.82 36.44 22.26
C GLN A 331 -69.36 36.93 23.60
N HIS A 332 -69.60 36.00 24.50
CA HIS A 332 -69.75 36.34 25.90
C HIS A 332 -68.37 36.47 26.52
N ASN A 333 -67.91 37.71 26.68
CA ASN A 333 -66.78 37.97 27.56
C ASN A 333 -67.15 37.44 28.95
N PRO A 334 -66.36 36.51 29.53
CA PRO A 334 -66.67 36.00 30.84
C PRO A 334 -66.65 37.17 31.84
N PRO A 335 -67.61 37.22 32.79
CA PRO A 335 -67.64 38.30 33.76
C PRO A 335 -66.31 38.34 34.52
N PRO A 336 -65.82 39.54 34.86
CA PRO A 336 -64.50 39.71 35.47
C PRO A 336 -64.40 38.87 36.75
N GLN A 337 -63.36 38.05 36.84
CA GLN A 337 -63.14 37.17 37.98
C GLN A 337 -62.97 38.00 39.27
N PRO A 338 -63.74 37.74 40.34
CA PRO A 338 -63.63 38.51 41.57
C PRO A 338 -62.26 38.27 42.22
N LYS A 339 -61.56 39.36 42.53
CA LYS A 339 -60.17 39.34 43.05
C LYS A 339 -60.05 38.73 44.45
N TYR A 340 -61.13 38.66 45.22
CA TYR A 340 -61.21 37.97 46.50
C TYR A 340 -62.63 37.39 46.70
N LEU A 341 -62.71 36.12 47.10
CA LEU A 341 -63.97 35.47 47.48
C LEU A 341 -64.38 35.89 48.90
N THR A 342 -65.65 36.19 49.11
CA THR A 342 -66.17 36.56 50.44
C THR A 342 -66.20 35.34 51.39
N VAL A 343 -66.27 35.57 52.71
CA VAL A 343 -66.22 34.48 53.71
C VAL A 343 -67.37 33.47 53.54
N GLY A 344 -68.55 33.93 53.08
CA GLY A 344 -69.69 33.07 52.79
C GLY A 344 -69.48 32.15 51.60
N GLU A 345 -68.79 32.62 50.56
CA GLU A 345 -68.48 31.86 49.34
C GLU A 345 -67.29 30.91 49.52
N ARG A 346 -66.44 31.16 50.52
CA ARG A 346 -65.32 30.29 50.88
C ARG A 346 -65.71 29.12 51.78
N ARG A 347 -66.94 29.11 52.31
CA ARG A 347 -67.44 28.05 53.18
C ARG A 347 -68.24 27.04 52.36
N ASN A 348 -67.77 25.80 52.34
CA ASN A 348 -68.55 24.72 51.76
C ASN A 348 -69.74 24.39 52.69
N LYS A 349 -70.97 24.40 52.17
CA LYS A 349 -72.19 24.22 52.95
C LYS A 349 -72.37 22.80 53.51
N GLU A 350 -71.77 21.78 52.89
CA GLU A 350 -71.87 20.39 53.36
C GLU A 350 -70.78 20.03 54.37
N SER A 351 -69.53 20.48 54.17
CA SER A 351 -68.41 20.12 55.04
C SER A 351 -68.07 21.16 56.11
N GLY A 352 -68.68 22.35 56.05
CA GLY A 352 -68.36 23.48 56.94
C GLY A 352 -66.94 24.05 56.77
N TYR A 353 -66.14 23.47 55.88
CA TYR A 353 -64.75 23.84 55.66
C TYR A 353 -64.65 25.22 55.00
N ILE A 354 -63.80 26.10 55.57
CA ILE A 354 -63.49 27.43 55.03
C ILE A 354 -62.08 27.38 54.44
N ARG A 355 -61.95 27.48 53.10
CA ARG A 355 -60.63 27.48 52.44
C ARG A 355 -59.79 28.67 52.90
N PRO A 356 -58.58 28.53 53.47
CA PRO A 356 -57.76 29.66 53.96
C PRO A 356 -57.29 30.60 52.84
N ILE A 357 -57.15 31.90 53.13
CA ILE A 357 -56.61 32.88 52.15
C ILE A 357 -55.11 32.61 52.04
N ARG A 358 -54.65 32.27 50.84
CA ARG A 358 -53.21 32.36 50.53
C ARG A 358 -52.88 33.83 50.28
N THR A 359 -52.46 34.55 51.32
CA THR A 359 -51.78 35.83 51.10
C THR A 359 -50.41 35.48 50.53
N ARG A 360 -50.17 35.80 49.26
CA ARG A 360 -48.84 35.78 48.68
C ARG A 360 -48.08 36.92 49.36
N ARG A 361 -47.39 36.65 50.48
CA ARG A 361 -46.41 37.60 51.05
C ARG A 361 -45.38 37.84 49.96
N ARG A 362 -45.25 39.10 49.58
CA ARG A 362 -44.32 39.60 48.58
C ARG A 362 -42.89 39.52 49.10
#